data_AF-W6W7T7-F1
#
_entry.id   AF-W6W7T7-F1
#
_cell.length_a   1.000
_cell.length_b   1.000
_cell.length_c   1.000
_cell.angle_alpha   90.00
_cell.angle_beta   90.00
_cell.angle_gamma   90.00
#
_symmetry.space_group_name_H-M   'P 1'
#
loop_
_entity.id
_entity.type
_entity.pdbx_description
1 polymer ?
#
loop_
_entity_poly.entity_id
_entity_poly.type
_entity_poly.pdbx_seq_one_letter_code
_entity_poly.pdbx_strand_id
1 'polypeptide(L)'
;MKRTLIAAGLMAASCVYPAAAAEINDKGARTLKESLTYFLPDTVKSTGFLTVKPAGERYEISYDFAKLLKSINKKDFTVSGLKPLSVFAAPLDNGQWKFNSDSDMNFTVKGKMPDGKPTNLSYSVTDMVFSGIFDPAISYLRSGEATSGPIRMVSKNGPEEVEASFASTNYSLASSASAVAGSTDFTGKGSFSRFYERVVTPETPPVQIRAESLDFDVSVQGVVAEKIRNLVAFVLELVNDEKPSQAEVAKLKDLIRGAMPFFTALSEKITFNQFTVASPIGDFGVNKLDYTFTMSEPAEATRIGFGARVENISTPAGIIPPLYVQLVPDMAEMEVGIADLNFQRFIDTLMEMDFSKPTPLPEAEGERLGKAFLDDGQLTIDFPRVAAKSALYDIEASGKVKGYPEEKEHYTLETSILARDVDRLIQYFQTAAKSDPQFNQVSFAMMMAKGMAKTEPDGRLRWDIKFEDGKTFSVNGQPIQ
;
A
#
# COMPACT_ATOMS: atom_id res chain seq x y z
N MET A 1 -4.21 5.51 26.58
CA MET A 1 -4.93 4.86 25.46
C MET A 1 -4.18 3.60 25.07
N LYS A 2 -4.43 2.50 25.79
CA LYS A 2 -4.01 1.14 25.42
C LYS A 2 -5.28 0.45 24.91
N ARG A 3 -5.22 -0.25 23.77
CA ARG A 3 -6.28 -1.05 23.09
C ARG A 3 -6.88 -0.43 21.82
N THR A 4 -6.19 -0.62 20.70
CA THR A 4 -6.83 -0.83 19.39
C THR A 4 -5.82 -1.43 18.43
N LEU A 5 -5.69 -2.76 18.40
CA LEU A 5 -5.02 -3.52 17.34
C LEU A 5 -5.49 -4.99 17.43
N ILE A 6 -6.78 -5.23 17.16
CA ILE A 6 -7.30 -6.59 16.93
C ILE A 6 -8.32 -6.50 15.80
N ALA A 7 -7.85 -6.45 14.56
CA ALA A 7 -8.72 -6.65 13.39
C ALA A 7 -7.98 -7.25 12.18
N ALA A 8 -6.65 -7.13 12.07
CA ALA A 8 -5.90 -7.65 10.92
C ALA A 8 -5.08 -8.94 11.18
N GLY A 9 -4.98 -9.41 12.44
CA GLY A 9 -4.03 -10.48 12.82
C GLY A 9 -4.56 -11.91 12.84
N LEU A 10 -5.85 -12.14 12.62
CA LEU A 10 -6.47 -13.45 12.89
C LEU A 10 -6.19 -14.54 11.83
N MET A 11 -5.63 -14.20 10.66
CA MET A 11 -5.23 -15.20 9.66
C MET A 11 -3.77 -15.67 9.77
N ALA A 12 -2.92 -15.03 10.59
CA ALA A 12 -1.49 -15.33 10.66
C ALA A 12 -1.05 -16.14 11.90
N ALA A 13 -1.96 -16.47 12.82
CA ALA A 13 -1.66 -17.17 14.07
C ALA A 13 -2.17 -18.62 14.07
N SER A 14 -1.69 -19.44 13.14
CA SER A 14 -1.92 -20.89 13.13
C SER A 14 -0.57 -21.61 13.24
N CYS A 15 -0.08 -21.73 14.47
CA CYS A 15 0.95 -22.72 14.82
C CYS A 15 0.31 -24.11 14.83
N VAL A 16 0.04 -24.69 13.65
CA VAL A 16 -0.40 -26.08 13.56
C VAL A 16 0.86 -26.94 13.53
N TYR A 17 1.12 -27.71 14.59
CA TYR A 17 2.12 -28.77 14.55
C TYR A 17 1.80 -29.76 13.42
N PRO A 18 2.78 -30.45 12.82
CA PRO A 18 2.53 -31.45 11.79
C PRO A 18 1.68 -32.57 12.39
N ALA A 19 0.37 -32.53 12.12
CA ALA A 19 -0.55 -33.56 12.55
C ALA A 19 -0.64 -34.58 11.41
N ALA A 20 -0.08 -35.77 11.65
CA ALA A 20 -0.53 -36.96 10.94
C ALA A 20 -2.06 -36.97 10.92
N ALA A 21 -2.66 -37.17 9.74
CA ALA A 21 -4.10 -37.15 9.44
C ALA A 21 -4.96 -36.95 10.70
N ALA A 22 -5.17 -35.69 11.09
CA ALA A 22 -5.77 -35.39 12.38
C ALA A 22 -7.15 -36.05 12.47
N GLU A 23 -7.29 -37.07 13.31
CA GLU A 23 -8.59 -37.68 13.57
C GLU A 23 -9.57 -36.59 14.03
N ILE A 24 -10.67 -36.44 13.30
CA ILE A 24 -11.68 -35.41 13.56
C ILE A 24 -12.47 -35.79 14.81
N ASN A 25 -11.96 -35.35 15.96
CA ASN A 25 -12.53 -35.64 17.28
C ASN A 25 -12.42 -34.44 18.24
N ASP A 26 -13.03 -34.57 19.42
CA ASP A 26 -13.05 -33.50 20.42
C ASP A 26 -11.67 -33.11 20.95
N LYS A 27 -10.72 -34.04 20.99
CA LYS A 27 -9.34 -33.77 21.43
C LYS A 27 -8.64 -32.86 20.43
N GLY A 28 -8.75 -33.16 19.14
CA GLY A 28 -8.19 -32.32 18.08
C GLY A 28 -8.89 -30.96 18.00
N ALA A 29 -10.20 -30.89 18.24
CA ALA A 29 -10.92 -29.62 18.33
C ALA A 29 -10.39 -28.73 19.46
N ARG A 30 -10.13 -29.29 20.66
CA ARG A 30 -9.50 -28.56 21.77
C ARG A 30 -8.10 -28.07 21.43
N THR A 31 -7.28 -28.95 20.83
CA THR A 31 -5.91 -28.62 20.41
C THR A 31 -5.90 -27.47 19.40
N LEU A 32 -6.79 -27.52 18.40
CA LEU A 32 -6.92 -26.46 17.40
C LEU A 32 -7.40 -25.15 18.03
N LYS A 33 -8.38 -25.20 18.95
CA LYS A 33 -8.84 -24.02 19.70
C LYS A 33 -7.70 -23.39 20.50
N GLU A 34 -6.90 -24.19 21.21
CA GLU A 34 -5.75 -23.73 21.99
C GLU A 34 -4.73 -23.05 21.08
N SER A 35 -4.42 -23.65 19.93
CA SER A 35 -3.53 -23.05 18.93
C SER A 35 -4.02 -21.69 18.44
N LEU A 36 -5.30 -21.58 18.05
CA LEU A 36 -5.89 -20.34 17.53
C LEU A 36 -6.00 -19.22 18.58
N THR A 37 -6.00 -19.59 19.86
CA THR A 37 -6.17 -18.64 20.96
C THR A 37 -4.90 -18.40 21.76
N TYR A 38 -3.78 -19.07 21.44
CA TYR A 38 -2.55 -19.08 22.24
C TYR A 38 -2.10 -17.68 22.69
N PHE A 39 -2.04 -16.72 21.76
CA PHE A 39 -1.58 -15.33 21.99
C PHE A 39 -2.61 -14.40 22.65
N LEU A 40 -3.83 -14.87 22.90
CA LEU A 40 -4.88 -14.02 23.47
C LEU A 40 -4.79 -13.98 25.00
N PRO A 41 -5.06 -12.83 25.64
CA PRO A 41 -5.20 -12.75 27.09
C PRO A 41 -6.31 -13.68 27.61
N ASP A 42 -6.16 -14.20 28.82
CA ASP A 42 -7.15 -15.10 29.43
C ASP A 42 -8.55 -14.46 29.55
N THR A 43 -8.59 -13.15 29.75
CA THR A 43 -9.83 -12.36 29.76
C THR A 43 -10.58 -12.42 28.43
N VAL A 44 -9.87 -12.59 27.31
CA VAL A 44 -10.45 -12.77 25.97
C VAL A 44 -10.79 -14.24 25.73
N LYS A 45 -9.88 -15.17 26.06
CA LYS A 45 -10.07 -16.63 25.91
C LYS A 45 -11.35 -17.11 26.60
N SER A 46 -11.62 -16.59 27.79
CA SER A 46 -12.77 -16.94 28.63
C SER A 46 -14.13 -16.42 28.13
N THR A 47 -14.16 -15.49 27.16
CA THR A 47 -15.44 -14.97 26.63
C THR A 47 -16.23 -15.99 25.81
N GLY A 48 -15.58 -17.07 25.37
CA GLY A 48 -16.19 -18.06 24.48
C GLY A 48 -16.48 -17.52 23.08
N PHE A 49 -15.79 -16.45 22.65
CA PHE A 49 -15.92 -15.89 21.31
C PHE A 49 -15.41 -16.85 20.21
N LEU A 50 -14.49 -17.77 20.54
CA LEU A 50 -13.97 -18.78 19.60
C LEU A 50 -14.34 -20.18 20.10
N THR A 51 -15.00 -20.95 19.24
CA THR A 51 -15.27 -22.37 19.47
C THR A 51 -14.80 -23.20 18.29
N VAL A 52 -14.43 -24.45 18.57
CA VAL A 52 -14.05 -25.44 17.57
C VAL A 52 -14.76 -26.73 17.92
N LYS A 53 -15.41 -27.36 16.94
CA LYS A 53 -16.11 -28.64 17.12
C LYS A 53 -15.92 -29.56 15.89
N PRO A 54 -15.93 -30.88 16.08
CA PRO A 54 -16.03 -31.83 14.97
C PRO A 54 -17.32 -31.61 14.16
N ALA A 55 -17.23 -31.72 12.83
CA ALA A 55 -18.34 -31.55 11.90
C ALA A 55 -18.18 -32.49 10.69
N GLY A 56 -18.42 -33.79 10.89
CA GLY A 56 -18.15 -34.82 9.88
C GLY A 56 -16.65 -35.04 9.73
N GLU A 57 -16.13 -34.90 8.51
CA GLU A 57 -14.71 -35.10 8.17
C GLU A 57 -13.85 -33.81 8.32
N ARG A 58 -14.36 -32.80 9.03
CA ARG A 58 -13.72 -31.50 9.19
C ARG A 58 -14.04 -30.88 10.56
N TYR A 59 -13.32 -29.84 10.94
CA TYR A 59 -13.67 -28.98 12.07
C TYR A 59 -14.50 -27.78 11.62
N GLU A 60 -15.48 -27.39 12.43
CA GLU A 60 -16.12 -26.08 12.34
C GLU A 60 -15.54 -25.16 13.41
N ILE A 61 -14.97 -24.04 12.96
CA ILE A 61 -14.45 -22.96 13.80
C ILE A 61 -15.48 -21.83 13.77
N SER A 62 -16.06 -21.48 14.91
CA SER A 62 -17.04 -20.40 15.02
C SER A 62 -16.49 -19.20 15.78
N TYR A 63 -16.67 -18.01 15.20
CA TYR A 63 -16.25 -16.73 15.74
C TYR A 63 -17.47 -15.87 16.10
N ASP A 64 -17.75 -15.71 17.39
CA ASP A 64 -18.81 -14.90 17.96
C ASP A 64 -18.26 -13.58 18.52
N PHE A 65 -18.06 -12.60 17.63
CA PHE A 65 -17.54 -11.28 18.01
C PHE A 65 -18.45 -10.52 18.97
N ALA A 66 -19.76 -10.83 19.00
CA ALA A 66 -20.67 -10.22 19.96
C ALA A 66 -20.29 -10.61 21.40
N LYS A 67 -19.86 -11.86 21.64
CA LYS A 67 -19.28 -12.29 22.92
C LYS A 67 -17.95 -11.62 23.20
N LEU A 68 -17.06 -11.50 22.21
CA LEU A 68 -15.75 -10.83 22.39
C LEU A 68 -15.95 -9.40 22.92
N LEU A 69 -16.86 -8.65 22.30
CA LEU A 69 -17.15 -7.27 22.66
C LEU A 69 -17.69 -7.11 24.09
N LYS A 70 -18.25 -8.15 24.74
CA LYS A 70 -18.69 -8.07 26.15
C LYS A 70 -17.54 -7.82 27.12
N SER A 71 -16.30 -8.14 26.73
CA SER A 71 -15.10 -7.87 27.55
C SER A 71 -14.60 -6.41 27.44
N ILE A 72 -15.19 -5.61 26.55
CA ILE A 72 -14.86 -4.20 26.34
C ILE A 72 -15.84 -3.32 27.12
N ASN A 73 -15.35 -2.28 27.79
CA ASN A 73 -16.19 -1.30 28.46
C ASN A 73 -16.92 -0.43 27.43
N LYS A 74 -18.22 -0.68 27.22
CA LYS A 74 -19.05 -0.08 26.16
C LYS A 74 -19.86 1.16 26.57
N LYS A 75 -19.40 1.94 27.56
CA LYS A 75 -20.20 3.06 28.10
C LYS A 75 -20.74 4.01 27.03
N ASP A 76 -20.01 4.15 25.91
CA ASP A 76 -20.30 5.15 24.89
C ASP A 76 -20.84 4.57 23.58
N PHE A 77 -20.96 3.23 23.40
CA PHE A 77 -21.48 2.66 22.15
C PHE A 77 -22.16 1.30 22.29
N THR A 78 -23.07 0.99 21.38
CA THR A 78 -23.75 -0.31 21.23
C THR A 78 -23.48 -0.87 19.84
N VAL A 79 -23.24 -2.18 19.76
CA VAL A 79 -23.10 -2.91 18.50
C VAL A 79 -24.20 -3.96 18.40
N SER A 80 -24.92 -3.99 17.29
CA SER A 80 -26.04 -4.88 17.02
C SER A 80 -25.90 -5.55 15.65
N GLY A 81 -26.48 -6.75 15.48
CA GLY A 81 -26.53 -7.47 14.19
C GLY A 81 -25.40 -8.48 13.94
N LEU A 82 -24.29 -8.41 14.71
CA LEU A 82 -23.19 -9.37 14.60
C LEU A 82 -23.67 -10.81 14.85
N LYS A 83 -23.65 -11.62 13.80
CA LYS A 83 -23.86 -13.07 13.85
C LYS A 83 -22.50 -13.77 13.95
N PRO A 84 -22.44 -14.98 14.54
CA PRO A 84 -21.22 -15.78 14.48
C PRO A 84 -20.82 -16.08 13.03
N LEU A 85 -19.53 -16.00 12.74
CA LEU A 85 -18.95 -16.45 11.46
C LEU A 85 -18.44 -17.88 11.62
N SER A 86 -18.60 -18.72 10.61
CA SER A 86 -18.12 -20.10 10.63
C SER A 86 -17.10 -20.36 9.53
N VAL A 87 -15.96 -20.96 9.89
CA VAL A 87 -14.93 -21.43 8.97
C VAL A 87 -14.78 -22.93 9.15
N PHE A 88 -14.78 -23.67 8.05
CA PHE A 88 -14.56 -25.11 8.04
C PHE A 88 -13.12 -25.44 7.69
N ALA A 89 -12.48 -26.28 8.50
CA ALA A 89 -11.10 -26.71 8.33
C ALA A 89 -11.01 -28.23 8.19
N ALA A 90 -10.56 -28.71 7.02
CA ALA A 90 -10.37 -30.13 6.74
C ALA A 90 -8.87 -30.43 6.54
N PRO A 91 -8.31 -31.45 7.21
CA PRO A 91 -6.93 -31.87 6.95
C PRO A 91 -6.82 -32.52 5.56
N LEU A 92 -5.63 -32.44 4.97
CA LEU A 92 -5.26 -33.06 3.70
C LEU A 92 -4.13 -34.08 3.92
N ASP A 93 -4.00 -35.05 3.02
CA ASP A 93 -3.03 -36.15 3.13
C ASP A 93 -1.56 -35.69 3.17
N ASN A 94 -1.28 -34.50 2.63
CA ASN A 94 0.05 -33.89 2.62
C ASN A 94 0.35 -33.03 3.85
N GLY A 95 -0.49 -33.08 4.89
CA GLY A 95 -0.33 -32.29 6.12
C GLY A 95 -0.82 -30.84 6.03
N GLN A 96 -1.37 -30.43 4.88
CA GLN A 96 -2.00 -29.12 4.69
C GLN A 96 -3.47 -29.16 5.12
N TRP A 97 -4.11 -27.98 5.15
CA TRP A 97 -5.49 -27.83 5.57
C TRP A 97 -6.29 -27.06 4.54
N LYS A 98 -7.44 -27.61 4.12
CA LYS A 98 -8.41 -26.88 3.31
C LYS A 98 -9.35 -26.08 4.21
N PHE A 99 -9.38 -24.77 4.00
CA PHE A 99 -10.31 -23.87 4.64
C PHE A 99 -11.42 -23.48 3.68
N ASN A 100 -12.66 -23.43 4.16
CA ASN A 100 -13.79 -22.86 3.43
C ASN A 100 -14.67 -22.05 4.39
N SER A 101 -15.24 -20.97 3.91
CA SER A 101 -16.19 -20.15 4.64
C SER A 101 -17.21 -19.59 3.67
N ASP A 102 -18.48 -19.61 4.08
CA ASP A 102 -19.59 -18.91 3.47
C ASP A 102 -20.28 -18.09 4.56
N SER A 103 -20.32 -16.78 4.42
CA SER A 103 -20.85 -15.92 5.48
C SER A 103 -21.33 -14.58 4.96
N ASP A 104 -22.27 -14.00 5.72
CA ASP A 104 -22.63 -12.61 5.59
C ASP A 104 -22.21 -11.88 6.87
N MET A 105 -21.85 -10.61 6.73
CA MET A 105 -21.61 -9.75 7.89
C MET A 105 -22.46 -8.51 7.76
N ASN A 106 -23.35 -8.29 8.73
CA ASN A 106 -24.18 -7.10 8.80
C ASN A 106 -24.29 -6.65 10.24
N PHE A 107 -23.83 -5.44 10.53
CA PHE A 107 -23.93 -4.88 11.86
C PHE A 107 -24.12 -3.37 11.84
N THR A 108 -24.59 -2.87 12.99
CA THR A 108 -24.72 -1.44 13.25
C THR A 108 -24.00 -1.08 14.54
N VAL A 109 -23.39 0.10 14.56
CA VAL A 109 -22.82 0.71 15.76
C VAL A 109 -23.56 2.01 16.02
N LYS A 110 -24.04 2.21 17.24
CA LYS A 110 -24.69 3.45 17.68
C LYS A 110 -24.04 3.93 18.97
N GLY A 111 -23.61 5.18 19.04
CA GLY A 111 -22.91 5.67 20.21
C GLY A 111 -22.49 7.13 20.13
N LYS A 112 -21.63 7.53 21.05
CA LYS A 112 -20.87 8.77 21.01
C LYS A 112 -19.40 8.45 20.75
N MET A 113 -18.80 9.10 19.76
CA MET A 113 -17.37 8.98 19.48
C MET A 113 -16.56 9.88 20.43
N PRO A 114 -15.22 9.80 20.45
CA PRO A 114 -14.39 10.62 21.34
C PRO A 114 -14.59 12.13 21.20
N ASP A 115 -15.11 12.60 20.05
CA ASP A 115 -15.51 13.98 19.79
C ASP A 115 -16.84 14.38 20.47
N GLY A 116 -17.51 13.44 21.14
CA GLY A 116 -18.79 13.62 21.82
C GLY A 116 -20.01 13.64 20.92
N LYS A 117 -19.84 13.58 19.59
CA LYS A 117 -20.94 13.62 18.61
C LYS A 117 -21.69 12.28 18.59
N PRO A 118 -23.02 12.29 18.37
CA PRO A 118 -23.77 11.06 18.16
C PRO A 118 -23.40 10.46 16.80
N THR A 119 -23.03 9.19 16.81
CA THR A 119 -22.55 8.47 15.64
C THR A 119 -23.37 7.21 15.41
N ASN A 120 -23.82 7.02 14.17
CA ASN A 120 -24.46 5.80 13.69
C ASN A 120 -23.66 5.26 12.50
N LEU A 121 -23.15 4.03 12.61
CA LEU A 121 -22.50 3.30 11.54
C LEU A 121 -23.36 2.08 11.19
N SER A 122 -23.56 1.83 9.91
CA SER A 122 -24.04 0.55 9.39
C SER A 122 -23.00 0.00 8.43
N TYR A 123 -22.72 -1.29 8.55
CA TYR A 123 -21.82 -2.02 7.65
C TYR A 123 -22.50 -3.33 7.24
N SER A 124 -22.45 -3.64 5.95
CA SER A 124 -22.92 -4.91 5.41
C SER A 124 -22.02 -5.42 4.29
N VAL A 125 -21.82 -6.73 4.25
CA VAL A 125 -21.30 -7.49 3.12
C VAL A 125 -22.09 -8.79 3.01
N THR A 126 -22.49 -9.14 1.80
CA THR A 126 -23.23 -10.38 1.52
C THR A 126 -22.42 -11.32 0.65
N ASP A 127 -22.82 -12.59 0.63
CA ASP A 127 -22.30 -13.61 -0.26
C ASP A 127 -20.77 -13.74 -0.16
N MET A 128 -20.21 -13.58 1.05
CA MET A 128 -18.78 -13.78 1.24
C MET A 128 -18.49 -15.26 1.12
N VAL A 129 -17.61 -15.59 0.19
CA VAL A 129 -17.10 -16.95 0.02
C VAL A 129 -15.59 -16.90 0.09
N PHE A 130 -15.01 -17.78 0.88
CA PHE A 130 -13.57 -17.97 0.97
C PHE A 130 -13.23 -19.45 0.85
N SER A 131 -12.19 -19.76 0.10
CA SER A 131 -11.59 -21.10 0.01
C SER A 131 -10.08 -20.95 -0.01
N GLY A 132 -9.35 -21.76 0.74
CA GLY A 132 -7.89 -21.69 0.76
C GLY A 132 -7.22 -22.96 1.23
N ILE A 133 -5.93 -23.08 0.91
CA ILE A 133 -5.07 -24.17 1.34
C ILE A 133 -4.04 -23.59 2.31
N PHE A 134 -4.16 -23.90 3.58
CA PHE A 134 -3.21 -23.53 4.61
C PHE A 134 -2.10 -24.57 4.74
N ASP A 135 -0.86 -24.10 4.77
CA ASP A 135 0.31 -24.93 4.98
C ASP A 135 0.97 -24.55 6.31
N PRO A 136 0.91 -25.45 7.31
CA PRO A 136 1.54 -25.22 8.60
C PRO A 136 3.05 -24.97 8.54
N ALA A 137 3.76 -25.50 7.52
CA ALA A 137 5.21 -25.34 7.38
C ALA A 137 5.62 -23.88 7.15
N ILE A 138 4.76 -23.09 6.51
CA ILE A 138 4.96 -21.64 6.32
C ILE A 138 4.03 -20.79 7.19
N SER A 139 3.18 -21.43 8.02
CA SER A 139 2.11 -20.80 8.79
C SER A 139 1.25 -19.81 7.98
N TYR A 140 1.00 -20.14 6.72
CA TYR A 140 0.27 -19.27 5.80
C TYR A 140 -0.43 -20.08 4.70
N LEU A 141 -1.21 -19.39 3.86
CA LEU A 141 -1.89 -19.99 2.72
C LEU A 141 -0.94 -20.23 1.55
N ARG A 142 -1.00 -21.43 0.97
CA ARG A 142 -0.46 -21.78 -0.36
C ARG A 142 -1.31 -21.25 -1.49
N SER A 143 -2.61 -21.24 -1.28
CA SER A 143 -3.56 -20.60 -2.18
C SER A 143 -4.79 -20.11 -1.41
N GLY A 144 -5.43 -19.10 -1.94
CA GLY A 144 -6.68 -18.55 -1.41
C GLY A 144 -7.49 -17.89 -2.51
N GLU A 145 -8.80 -18.08 -2.48
CA GLU A 145 -9.76 -17.39 -3.33
C GLU A 145 -10.84 -16.82 -2.40
N ALA A 146 -11.17 -15.55 -2.59
CA ALA A 146 -12.23 -14.88 -1.86
C ALA A 146 -13.11 -14.08 -2.84
N THR A 147 -14.41 -14.14 -2.65
CA THR A 147 -15.37 -13.30 -3.35
C THR A 147 -16.39 -12.74 -2.38
N SER A 148 -16.99 -11.61 -2.73
CA SER A 148 -18.17 -11.11 -2.04
C SER A 148 -19.18 -10.52 -3.02
N GLY A 149 -20.44 -10.51 -2.61
CA GLY A 149 -21.46 -9.63 -3.14
C GLY A 149 -21.27 -8.18 -2.66
N PRO A 150 -22.35 -7.38 -2.65
CA PRO A 150 -22.30 -5.97 -2.30
C PRO A 150 -21.71 -5.71 -0.90
N ILE A 151 -20.77 -4.77 -0.84
CA ILE A 151 -20.26 -4.19 0.40
C ILE A 151 -20.84 -2.79 0.52
N ARG A 152 -21.36 -2.44 1.70
CA ARG A 152 -21.90 -1.11 1.97
C ARG A 152 -21.57 -0.66 3.38
N MET A 153 -21.09 0.58 3.50
CA MET A 153 -20.88 1.28 4.73
C MET A 153 -21.62 2.62 4.69
N VAL A 154 -22.33 2.95 5.77
CA VAL A 154 -22.89 4.29 5.97
C VAL A 154 -22.55 4.73 7.38
N SER A 155 -21.87 5.86 7.52
CA SER A 155 -21.52 6.48 8.78
C SER A 155 -22.16 7.87 8.85
N LYS A 156 -22.87 8.17 9.94
CA LYS A 156 -23.40 9.50 10.25
C LYS A 156 -22.79 9.95 11.56
N ASN A 157 -22.09 11.07 11.56
CA ASN A 157 -21.47 11.66 12.75
C ASN A 157 -21.95 13.10 12.95
N GLY A 158 -22.94 13.30 13.82
CA GLY A 158 -23.66 14.58 13.89
C GLY A 158 -24.30 14.90 12.52
N PRO A 159 -24.00 16.06 11.91
CA PRO A 159 -24.55 16.43 10.60
C PRO A 159 -23.74 15.90 9.41
N GLU A 160 -22.57 15.29 9.65
CA GLU A 160 -21.72 14.71 8.61
C GLU A 160 -22.21 13.29 8.25
N GLU A 161 -22.17 12.95 6.97
CA GLU A 161 -22.51 11.60 6.47
C GLU A 161 -21.50 11.14 5.43
N VAL A 162 -21.04 9.90 5.57
CA VAL A 162 -20.20 9.20 4.59
C VAL A 162 -20.88 7.89 4.23
N GLU A 163 -21.04 7.66 2.93
CA GLU A 163 -21.54 6.41 2.37
C GLU A 163 -20.48 5.86 1.42
N ALA A 164 -20.09 4.61 1.60
CA ALA A 164 -19.14 3.93 0.72
C ALA A 164 -19.66 2.54 0.35
N SER A 165 -19.44 2.10 -0.90
CA SER A 165 -19.85 0.77 -1.35
C SER A 165 -19.04 0.23 -2.50
N PHE A 166 -19.05 -1.10 -2.61
CA PHE A 166 -18.62 -1.86 -3.77
C PHE A 166 -19.75 -2.83 -4.14
N ALA A 167 -19.91 -3.13 -5.42
CA ALA A 167 -20.94 -4.09 -5.85
C ALA A 167 -20.51 -5.55 -5.69
N SER A 168 -19.22 -5.83 -5.84
CA SER A 168 -18.64 -7.16 -5.62
C SER A 168 -17.14 -7.07 -5.46
N THR A 169 -16.55 -8.12 -4.91
CA THR A 169 -15.10 -8.29 -4.82
C THR A 169 -14.67 -9.66 -5.31
N ASN A 170 -13.47 -9.74 -5.87
CA ASN A 170 -12.74 -10.98 -6.07
C ASN A 170 -11.28 -10.78 -5.64
N TYR A 171 -10.68 -11.83 -5.11
CA TYR A 171 -9.29 -11.85 -4.66
C TYR A 171 -8.75 -13.26 -4.77
N SER A 172 -7.55 -13.37 -5.33
CA SER A 172 -6.76 -14.59 -5.35
C SER A 172 -5.42 -14.34 -4.68
N LEU A 173 -4.94 -15.35 -3.97
CA LEU A 173 -3.64 -15.41 -3.31
C LEU A 173 -2.96 -16.71 -3.74
N ALA A 174 -1.66 -16.65 -3.97
CA ALA A 174 -0.81 -17.81 -4.12
C ALA A 174 0.51 -17.62 -3.39
N SER A 175 1.09 -18.73 -2.92
CA SER A 175 2.45 -18.74 -2.42
C SER A 175 3.24 -19.96 -2.88
N SER A 176 4.55 -19.77 -3.06
CA SER A 176 5.45 -20.79 -3.58
C SER A 176 6.84 -20.68 -2.95
N ALA A 177 7.65 -21.73 -3.07
CA ALA A 177 9.03 -21.64 -2.62
C ALA A 177 9.79 -20.58 -3.44
N SER A 178 10.56 -19.74 -2.75
CA SER A 178 11.39 -18.72 -3.41
C SER A 178 12.69 -19.32 -3.96
N ALA A 179 13.40 -18.52 -4.76
CA ALA A 179 14.79 -18.81 -5.15
C ALA A 179 15.76 -18.81 -3.95
N VAL A 180 15.43 -18.08 -2.88
CA VAL A 180 16.20 -18.10 -1.63
C VAL A 180 15.74 -19.27 -0.76
N ALA A 181 16.69 -20.11 -0.34
CA ALA A 181 16.38 -21.29 0.46
C ALA A 181 15.71 -20.90 1.79
N GLY A 182 14.59 -21.56 2.10
CA GLY A 182 13.83 -21.32 3.33
C GLY A 182 12.93 -20.08 3.31
N SER A 183 12.76 -19.43 2.15
CA SER A 183 11.83 -18.31 2.00
C SER A 183 10.71 -18.61 1.00
N THR A 184 9.68 -17.76 1.00
CA THR A 184 8.43 -17.96 0.26
C THR A 184 8.11 -16.73 -0.57
N ASP A 185 7.70 -16.93 -1.82
CA ASP A 185 7.15 -15.88 -2.66
C ASP A 185 5.62 -15.86 -2.50
N PHE A 186 5.04 -14.66 -2.45
CA PHE A 186 3.61 -14.42 -2.33
C PHE A 186 3.14 -13.55 -3.50
N THR A 187 2.01 -13.91 -4.09
CA THR A 187 1.32 -13.09 -5.09
C THR A 187 -0.15 -12.97 -4.73
N GLY A 188 -0.70 -11.77 -4.82
CA GLY A 188 -2.11 -11.50 -4.61
C GLY A 188 -2.64 -10.61 -5.72
N LYS A 189 -3.81 -10.94 -6.27
CA LYS A 189 -4.48 -10.08 -7.26
C LYS A 189 -5.98 -10.11 -7.06
N GLY A 190 -6.65 -9.02 -7.39
CA GLY A 190 -8.09 -8.94 -7.22
C GLY A 190 -8.69 -7.68 -7.82
N SER A 191 -9.99 -7.56 -7.67
CA SER A 191 -10.77 -6.43 -8.17
C SER A 191 -11.95 -6.14 -7.25
N PHE A 192 -12.20 -4.85 -7.04
CA PHE A 192 -13.43 -4.32 -6.44
C PHE A 192 -14.25 -3.66 -7.54
N SER A 193 -15.50 -4.07 -7.72
CA SER A 193 -16.36 -3.50 -8.77
C SER A 193 -17.24 -2.37 -8.25
N ARG A 194 -17.51 -1.40 -9.14
CA ARG A 194 -18.42 -0.27 -8.94
C ARG A 194 -18.23 0.41 -7.59
N PHE A 195 -17.03 0.94 -7.39
CA PHE A 195 -16.72 1.77 -6.24
C PHE A 195 -17.61 3.02 -6.25
N TYR A 196 -18.16 3.33 -5.08
CA TYR A 196 -18.94 4.53 -4.84
C TYR A 196 -18.62 5.05 -3.45
N GLU A 197 -18.34 6.35 -3.35
CA GLU A 197 -18.27 7.07 -2.09
C GLU A 197 -19.05 8.38 -2.21
N ARG A 198 -19.78 8.74 -1.17
CA ARG A 198 -20.47 10.03 -1.04
C ARG A 198 -20.17 10.62 0.32
N VAL A 199 -19.67 11.85 0.30
CA VAL A 199 -19.35 12.62 1.50
C VAL A 199 -20.28 13.82 1.57
N VAL A 200 -20.91 14.02 2.72
CA VAL A 200 -21.79 15.15 3.02
C VAL A 200 -21.28 15.81 4.29
N THR A 201 -20.98 17.11 4.20
CA THR A 201 -20.67 17.94 5.38
C THR A 201 -21.60 19.16 5.40
N PRO A 202 -21.77 19.84 6.55
CA PRO A 202 -22.61 21.03 6.64
C PRO A 202 -22.13 22.18 5.76
N GLU A 203 -20.80 22.35 5.67
CA GLU A 203 -20.20 23.51 5.00
C GLU A 203 -19.95 23.29 3.51
N THR A 204 -19.97 22.04 3.03
CA THR A 204 -19.64 21.72 1.64
C THR A 204 -20.76 20.94 0.94
N PRO A 205 -21.10 21.27 -0.31
CA PRO A 205 -22.03 20.46 -1.08
C PRO A 205 -21.56 19.00 -1.19
N PRO A 206 -22.48 18.03 -1.33
CA PRO A 206 -22.10 16.63 -1.43
C PRO A 206 -21.12 16.36 -2.57
N VAL A 207 -20.04 15.66 -2.28
CA VAL A 207 -19.08 15.16 -3.26
C VAL A 207 -19.29 13.67 -3.43
N GLN A 208 -19.23 13.19 -4.67
CA GLN A 208 -19.31 11.76 -4.96
C GLN A 208 -18.08 11.30 -5.72
N ILE A 209 -17.49 10.20 -5.29
CA ILE A 209 -16.34 9.56 -5.91
C ILE A 209 -16.82 8.22 -6.47
N ARG A 210 -16.46 7.90 -7.71
CA ARG A 210 -16.88 6.68 -8.39
C ARG A 210 -15.72 6.07 -9.16
N ALA A 211 -15.68 4.75 -9.25
CA ALA A 211 -14.85 4.03 -10.21
C ALA A 211 -15.57 2.75 -10.66
N GLU A 212 -15.43 2.37 -11.93
CA GLU A 212 -16.03 1.12 -12.44
C GLU A 212 -15.35 -0.11 -11.84
N SER A 213 -14.03 -0.05 -11.67
CA SER A 213 -13.30 -1.00 -10.85
C SER A 213 -12.04 -0.40 -10.23
N LEU A 214 -11.61 -1.04 -9.13
CA LEU A 214 -10.29 -0.90 -8.55
C LEU A 214 -9.64 -2.28 -8.62
N ASP A 215 -8.64 -2.43 -9.48
CA ASP A 215 -7.87 -3.65 -9.64
C ASP A 215 -6.55 -3.52 -8.87
N PHE A 216 -6.09 -4.61 -8.27
CA PHE A 216 -4.80 -4.64 -7.60
C PHE A 216 -4.02 -5.91 -7.94
N ASP A 217 -2.70 -5.77 -8.01
CA ASP A 217 -1.73 -6.84 -8.19
C ASP A 217 -0.55 -6.56 -7.26
N VAL A 218 -0.25 -7.51 -6.38
CA VAL A 218 0.79 -7.41 -5.35
C VAL A 218 1.65 -8.66 -5.41
N SER A 219 2.96 -8.48 -5.35
CA SER A 219 3.93 -9.56 -5.26
C SER A 219 4.99 -9.22 -4.22
N VAL A 220 5.34 -10.21 -3.40
CA VAL A 220 6.44 -10.12 -2.44
C VAL A 220 7.29 -11.37 -2.60
N GLN A 221 8.57 -11.19 -2.88
CA GLN A 221 9.51 -12.27 -3.12
C GLN A 221 10.39 -12.50 -1.88
N GLY A 222 10.81 -13.75 -1.69
CA GLY A 222 11.86 -14.11 -0.74
C GLY A 222 11.50 -13.87 0.72
N VAL A 223 10.23 -13.95 1.09
CA VAL A 223 9.77 -13.68 2.46
C VAL A 223 10.22 -14.77 3.43
N VAL A 224 10.91 -14.39 4.51
CA VAL A 224 11.32 -15.30 5.59
C VAL A 224 10.20 -15.51 6.61
N ALA A 225 9.07 -16.06 6.14
CA ALA A 225 7.81 -16.15 6.88
C ALA A 225 7.95 -16.77 8.29
N GLU A 226 8.75 -17.83 8.42
CA GLU A 226 9.00 -18.48 9.72
C GLU A 226 9.67 -17.54 10.73
N LYS A 227 10.66 -16.76 10.27
CA LYS A 227 11.41 -15.84 11.12
C LYS A 227 10.56 -14.65 11.53
N ILE A 228 9.76 -14.11 10.60
CA ILE A 228 8.78 -13.05 10.87
C ILE A 228 7.75 -13.53 11.90
N ARG A 229 7.22 -14.74 11.74
CA ARG A 229 6.29 -15.34 12.71
C ARG A 229 6.90 -15.42 14.10
N ASN A 230 8.14 -15.91 14.21
CA ASN A 230 8.83 -16.05 15.50
C ASN A 230 9.08 -14.67 16.15
N LEU A 231 9.41 -13.65 15.35
CA LEU A 231 9.52 -12.26 15.80
C LEU A 231 8.18 -11.72 16.33
N VAL A 232 7.10 -11.87 15.56
CA VAL A 232 5.76 -11.40 15.95
C VAL A 232 5.28 -12.09 17.23
N ALA A 233 5.45 -13.41 17.31
CA ALA A 233 5.10 -14.19 18.50
C ALA A 233 5.83 -13.65 19.75
N PHE A 234 7.13 -13.38 19.63
CA PHE A 234 7.91 -12.85 20.73
C PHE A 234 7.50 -11.41 21.12
N VAL A 235 7.23 -10.54 20.14
CA VAL A 235 6.75 -9.17 20.41
C VAL A 235 5.39 -9.18 21.12
N LEU A 236 4.47 -10.08 20.74
CA LEU A 236 3.17 -10.22 21.39
C LEU A 236 3.30 -10.70 22.85
N GLU A 237 4.25 -11.58 23.14
CA GLU A 237 4.59 -11.98 24.51
C GLU A 237 5.14 -10.77 25.29
N LEU A 238 6.10 -10.05 24.69
CA LEU A 238 6.79 -8.90 25.29
C LEU A 238 5.86 -7.74 25.65
N VAL A 239 4.82 -7.47 24.87
CA VAL A 239 3.87 -6.37 25.11
C VAL A 239 3.07 -6.56 26.41
N ASN A 240 3.03 -7.78 26.96
CA ASN A 240 2.42 -8.03 28.27
C ASN A 240 3.34 -7.62 29.44
N ASP A 241 4.63 -7.41 29.18
CA ASP A 241 5.62 -7.01 30.17
C ASP A 241 5.87 -5.50 30.11
N GLU A 242 5.53 -4.79 31.18
CA GLU A 242 5.68 -3.32 31.21
C GLU A 242 7.15 -2.85 31.22
N LYS A 243 8.09 -3.76 31.52
CA LYS A 243 9.53 -3.51 31.55
C LYS A 243 10.28 -4.76 31.08
N PRO A 244 10.60 -4.88 29.79
CA PRO A 244 11.35 -6.01 29.28
C PRO A 244 12.74 -6.06 29.92
N SER A 245 13.19 -7.24 30.29
CA SER A 245 14.54 -7.51 30.79
C SER A 245 15.59 -7.30 29.70
N GLN A 246 16.85 -7.12 30.10
CA GLN A 246 17.96 -7.01 29.13
C GLN A 246 18.09 -8.25 28.23
N ALA A 247 17.77 -9.44 28.76
CA ALA A 247 17.79 -10.68 27.98
C ALA A 247 16.68 -10.71 26.92
N GLU A 248 15.49 -10.20 27.24
CA GLU A 248 14.38 -10.10 26.28
C GLU A 248 14.66 -9.05 25.20
N VAL A 249 15.26 -7.92 25.58
CA VAL A 249 15.73 -6.91 24.62
C VAL A 249 16.79 -7.49 23.69
N ALA A 250 17.77 -8.25 24.22
CA ALA A 250 18.78 -8.92 23.40
C ALA A 250 18.16 -9.92 22.43
N LYS A 251 17.23 -10.76 22.90
CA LYS A 251 16.49 -11.71 22.07
C LYS A 251 15.65 -11.04 20.99
N LEU A 252 15.01 -9.89 21.29
CA LEU A 252 14.29 -9.10 20.29
C LEU A 252 15.22 -8.67 19.16
N LYS A 253 16.39 -8.12 19.50
CA LYS A 253 17.40 -7.67 18.52
C LYS A 253 17.89 -8.82 17.66
N ASP A 254 18.13 -9.99 18.24
CA ASP A 254 18.56 -11.19 17.50
C ASP A 254 17.48 -11.71 16.56
N LEU A 255 16.20 -11.68 16.97
CA LEU A 255 15.07 -12.05 16.10
C LEU A 255 14.91 -11.09 14.92
N ILE A 256 15.07 -9.78 15.16
CA ILE A 256 15.04 -8.76 14.09
C ILE A 256 16.17 -9.01 13.10
N ARG A 257 17.42 -9.13 13.57
CA ARG A 257 18.58 -9.40 12.70
C ARG A 257 18.43 -10.71 11.94
N GLY A 258 18.00 -11.77 12.62
CA GLY A 258 17.83 -13.08 12.02
C GLY A 258 16.79 -13.08 10.90
N ALA A 259 15.79 -12.21 10.96
CA ALA A 259 14.75 -12.05 9.96
C ALA A 259 15.12 -11.08 8.81
N MET A 260 16.30 -10.44 8.83
CA MET A 260 16.75 -9.56 7.75
C MET A 260 17.48 -10.34 6.64
N PRO A 261 17.30 -9.95 5.36
CA PRO A 261 16.21 -9.09 4.89
C PRO A 261 14.85 -9.83 5.00
N PHE A 262 13.78 -9.10 5.36
CA PHE A 262 12.46 -9.70 5.57
C PHE A 262 11.84 -10.29 4.28
N PHE A 263 12.25 -9.76 3.13
CA PHE A 263 11.87 -10.12 1.76
C PHE A 263 13.01 -9.72 0.82
N THR A 264 12.95 -10.07 -0.46
CA THR A 264 13.96 -9.69 -1.47
C THR A 264 13.45 -8.65 -2.47
N ALA A 265 12.14 -8.66 -2.76
CA ALA A 265 11.48 -7.65 -3.57
C ALA A 265 10.00 -7.54 -3.20
N LEU A 266 9.44 -6.36 -3.44
CA LEU A 266 8.02 -6.08 -3.33
C LEU A 266 7.59 -5.27 -4.55
N SER A 267 6.46 -5.64 -5.15
CA SER A 267 5.81 -4.83 -6.18
C SER A 267 4.31 -4.77 -5.92
N GLU A 268 3.74 -3.59 -6.06
CA GLU A 268 2.31 -3.33 -5.96
C GLU A 268 1.89 -2.48 -7.17
N LYS A 269 0.75 -2.84 -7.76
CA LYS A 269 0.07 -2.05 -8.78
C LYS A 269 -1.40 -1.95 -8.43
N ILE A 270 -1.92 -0.74 -8.39
CA ILE A 270 -3.35 -0.45 -8.25
C ILE A 270 -3.82 0.29 -9.50
N THR A 271 -4.92 -0.15 -10.10
CA THR A 271 -5.54 0.50 -11.26
C THR A 271 -6.97 0.90 -10.92
N PHE A 272 -7.28 2.18 -11.02
CA PHE A 272 -8.65 2.69 -11.02
C PHE A 272 -9.12 2.83 -12.46
N ASN A 273 -10.23 2.17 -12.81
CA ASN A 273 -10.86 2.30 -14.11
C ASN A 273 -12.09 3.20 -14.02
N GLN A 274 -12.21 4.16 -14.95
CA GLN A 274 -13.31 5.13 -15.03
C GLN A 274 -13.52 5.87 -13.72
N PHE A 275 -12.44 6.49 -13.20
CA PHE A 275 -12.47 7.23 -11.95
C PHE A 275 -13.08 8.61 -12.16
N THR A 276 -14.10 8.94 -11.37
CA THR A 276 -14.83 10.21 -11.47
C THR A 276 -15.06 10.82 -10.10
N VAL A 277 -14.81 12.13 -9.98
CA VAL A 277 -15.22 12.96 -8.85
C VAL A 277 -16.33 13.88 -9.33
N ALA A 278 -17.56 13.58 -8.93
CA ALA A 278 -18.73 14.41 -9.20
C ALA A 278 -18.89 15.49 -8.14
N SER A 279 -18.99 16.74 -8.60
CA SER A 279 -19.07 17.94 -7.75
C SER A 279 -20.14 18.90 -8.28
N PRO A 280 -20.54 19.95 -7.52
CA PRO A 280 -21.51 20.94 -7.98
C PRO A 280 -21.10 21.71 -9.24
N ILE A 281 -19.80 21.84 -9.50
CA ILE A 281 -19.27 22.51 -10.69
C ILE A 281 -19.11 21.56 -11.88
N GLY A 282 -19.50 20.30 -11.72
CA GLY A 282 -19.43 19.24 -12.73
C GLY A 282 -18.49 18.10 -12.34
N ASP A 283 -18.37 17.15 -13.27
CA ASP A 283 -17.60 15.92 -13.09
C ASP A 283 -16.17 16.08 -13.60
N PHE A 284 -15.20 15.73 -12.75
CA PHE A 284 -13.81 15.54 -13.15
C PHE A 284 -13.55 14.04 -13.23
N GLY A 285 -12.85 13.57 -14.27
CA GLY A 285 -12.61 12.15 -14.41
C GLY A 285 -11.32 11.79 -15.13
N VAL A 286 -10.86 10.56 -14.90
CA VAL A 286 -9.77 9.91 -15.64
C VAL A 286 -10.23 8.51 -16.03
N ASN A 287 -10.01 8.12 -17.28
CA ASN A 287 -10.39 6.77 -17.73
C ASN A 287 -9.58 5.69 -17.02
N LYS A 288 -8.31 5.99 -16.74
CA LYS A 288 -7.40 5.08 -16.04
C LYS A 288 -6.45 5.87 -15.15
N LEU A 289 -6.30 5.42 -13.92
CA LEU A 289 -5.28 5.86 -12.99
C LEU A 289 -4.53 4.63 -12.47
N ASP A 290 -3.27 4.47 -12.87
CA ASP A 290 -2.37 3.46 -12.36
C ASP A 290 -1.49 4.08 -11.26
N TYR A 291 -1.38 3.38 -10.13
CA TYR A 291 -0.38 3.59 -9.09
C TYR A 291 0.53 2.37 -9.04
N THR A 292 1.84 2.58 -8.94
CA THR A 292 2.82 1.52 -8.74
C THR A 292 3.71 1.83 -7.56
N PHE A 293 4.06 0.79 -6.81
CA PHE A 293 5.05 0.83 -5.75
C PHE A 293 5.98 -0.36 -5.90
N THR A 294 7.29 -0.14 -5.73
CA THR A 294 8.29 -1.19 -5.80
C THR A 294 9.34 -0.99 -4.72
N MET A 295 9.86 -2.11 -4.21
CA MET A 295 11.03 -2.13 -3.35
C MET A 295 11.91 -3.32 -3.74
N SER A 296 13.18 -3.08 -4.04
CA SER A 296 14.13 -4.11 -4.43
C SER A 296 15.41 -4.01 -3.62
N GLU A 297 16.10 -5.14 -3.48
CA GLU A 297 17.40 -5.24 -2.79
C GLU A 297 17.38 -4.64 -1.35
N PRO A 298 16.46 -5.07 -0.47
CA PRO A 298 16.14 -4.41 0.81
C PRO A 298 17.20 -4.59 1.92
N ALA A 299 18.48 -4.67 1.56
CA ALA A 299 19.62 -4.76 2.45
C ALA A 299 20.55 -3.55 2.26
N GLU A 300 21.57 -3.65 1.40
CA GLU A 300 22.64 -2.65 1.30
C GLU A 300 22.42 -1.61 0.18
N ALA A 301 21.65 -1.94 -0.86
CA ALA A 301 21.41 -1.11 -2.04
C ALA A 301 19.91 -0.98 -2.33
N THR A 302 19.14 -0.70 -1.28
CA THR A 302 17.68 -0.66 -1.38
C THR A 302 17.23 0.43 -2.32
N ARG A 303 16.34 0.07 -3.23
CA ARG A 303 15.64 0.99 -4.13
C ARG A 303 14.16 0.95 -3.84
N ILE A 304 13.55 2.12 -3.63
CA ILE A 304 12.12 2.30 -3.43
C ILE A 304 11.58 3.13 -4.60
N GLY A 305 10.67 2.58 -5.39
CA GLY A 305 10.08 3.24 -6.55
C GLY A 305 8.59 3.50 -6.38
N PHE A 306 8.14 4.65 -6.84
CA PHE A 306 6.74 5.05 -6.93
C PHE A 306 6.43 5.46 -8.36
N GLY A 307 5.28 5.05 -8.89
CA GLY A 307 4.81 5.48 -10.20
C GLY A 307 3.34 5.87 -10.16
N ALA A 308 2.99 6.88 -10.95
CA ALA A 308 1.62 7.27 -11.22
C ALA A 308 1.44 7.49 -12.71
N ARG A 309 0.35 6.97 -13.28
CA ARG A 309 -0.02 7.20 -14.68
C ARG A 309 -1.51 7.48 -14.79
N VAL A 310 -1.85 8.55 -15.48
CA VAL A 310 -3.24 8.94 -15.78
C VAL A 310 -3.48 8.92 -17.28
N GLU A 311 -4.67 8.48 -17.68
CA GLU A 311 -5.08 8.45 -19.08
C GLU A 311 -6.48 9.04 -19.26
N ASN A 312 -6.63 9.82 -20.33
CA ASN A 312 -7.84 10.52 -20.76
C ASN A 312 -8.48 11.33 -19.63
N ILE A 313 -7.82 12.45 -19.29
CA ILE A 313 -8.33 13.40 -18.30
C ILE A 313 -9.55 14.10 -18.89
N SER A 314 -10.62 14.18 -18.10
CA SER A 314 -11.86 14.88 -18.43
C SER A 314 -12.17 15.92 -17.36
N THR A 315 -12.61 17.09 -17.80
CA THR A 315 -12.97 18.21 -16.92
C THR A 315 -14.33 18.77 -17.31
N PRO A 316 -15.07 19.39 -16.37
CA PRO A 316 -16.31 20.07 -16.70
C PRO A 316 -16.10 21.16 -17.75
N ALA A 317 -17.14 21.40 -18.57
CA ALA A 317 -17.10 22.42 -19.59
C ALA A 317 -16.87 23.82 -18.98
N GLY A 318 -15.98 24.60 -19.58
CA GLY A 318 -15.68 25.98 -19.16
C GLY A 318 -14.69 26.12 -18.01
N ILE A 319 -14.23 25.02 -17.39
CA ILE A 319 -13.17 25.05 -16.36
C ILE A 319 -11.82 25.40 -16.96
N ILE A 320 -11.48 24.74 -18.07
CA ILE A 320 -10.25 25.02 -18.81
C ILE A 320 -10.60 26.00 -19.94
N PRO A 321 -9.96 27.18 -20.02
CA PRO A 321 -10.24 28.11 -21.10
C PRO A 321 -9.91 27.44 -22.45
N PRO A 322 -10.66 27.73 -23.54
CA PRO A 322 -10.50 27.04 -24.83
C PRO A 322 -9.06 27.01 -25.37
N LEU A 323 -8.27 28.04 -25.06
CA LEU A 323 -6.87 28.19 -25.44
C LEU A 323 -5.91 27.23 -24.71
N TYR A 324 -6.36 26.46 -23.72
CA TYR A 324 -5.52 25.53 -22.97
C TYR A 324 -6.00 24.08 -23.07
N VAL A 325 -7.18 23.84 -23.63
CA VAL A 325 -7.80 22.49 -23.69
C VAL A 325 -6.90 21.50 -24.43
N GLN A 326 -6.25 21.91 -25.53
CA GLN A 326 -5.35 21.04 -26.32
C GLN A 326 -3.99 20.79 -25.65
N LEU A 327 -3.66 21.54 -24.59
CA LEU A 327 -2.44 21.35 -23.81
C LEU A 327 -2.63 20.34 -22.68
N VAL A 328 -3.87 20.01 -22.32
CA VAL A 328 -4.15 18.94 -21.35
C VAL A 328 -3.67 17.61 -21.95
N PRO A 329 -2.86 16.84 -21.21
CA PRO A 329 -2.38 15.56 -21.71
C PRO A 329 -3.50 14.52 -21.79
N ASP A 330 -3.50 13.75 -22.88
CA ASP A 330 -4.25 12.50 -23.00
C ASP A 330 -3.63 11.42 -22.11
N MET A 331 -2.33 11.51 -21.83
CA MET A 331 -1.61 10.64 -20.90
C MET A 331 -0.51 11.42 -20.18
N ALA A 332 -0.41 11.26 -18.87
CA ALA A 332 0.74 11.71 -18.09
C ALA A 332 1.22 10.59 -17.17
N GLU A 333 2.53 10.44 -17.04
CA GLU A 333 3.20 9.39 -16.27
C GLU A 333 4.37 10.01 -15.51
N MET A 334 4.53 9.63 -14.25
CA MET A 334 5.66 10.03 -13.42
C MET A 334 6.10 8.86 -12.55
N GLU A 335 7.35 8.46 -12.73
CA GLU A 335 8.04 7.46 -11.92
C GLU A 335 9.18 8.16 -11.17
N VAL A 336 9.27 7.91 -9.87
CA VAL A 336 10.30 8.43 -8.97
C VAL A 336 10.87 7.28 -8.15
N GLY A 337 12.19 7.18 -8.06
CA GLY A 337 12.92 6.25 -7.23
C GLY A 337 13.76 6.96 -6.19
N ILE A 338 13.86 6.39 -4.98
CA ILE A 338 14.93 6.64 -4.03
C ILE A 338 15.84 5.41 -4.07
N ALA A 339 17.10 5.59 -4.42
CA ALA A 339 18.06 4.50 -4.63
C ALA A 339 19.21 4.54 -3.64
N ASP A 340 20.01 3.47 -3.64
CA ASP A 340 21.24 3.34 -2.86
C ASP A 340 21.03 3.48 -1.33
N LEU A 341 19.86 3.09 -0.83
CA LEU A 341 19.57 3.14 0.61
C LEU A 341 20.13 1.90 1.33
N ASN A 342 20.81 2.12 2.46
CA ASN A 342 21.42 1.05 3.25
C ASN A 342 20.55 0.68 4.47
N PHE A 343 19.53 -0.15 4.25
CA PHE A 343 18.64 -0.64 5.30
C PHE A 343 19.38 -1.54 6.31
N GLN A 344 20.39 -2.29 5.87
CA GLN A 344 21.22 -3.10 6.76
C GLN A 344 21.95 -2.21 7.79
N ARG A 345 22.63 -1.16 7.33
CA ARG A 345 23.32 -0.17 8.19
C ARG A 345 22.34 0.55 9.12
N PHE A 346 21.15 0.89 8.64
CA PHE A 346 20.09 1.43 9.49
C PHE A 346 19.72 0.47 10.62
N ILE A 347 19.45 -0.80 10.31
CA ILE A 347 19.11 -1.79 11.33
C ILE A 347 20.28 -1.99 12.29
N ASP A 348 21.51 -2.12 11.81
CA ASP A 348 22.69 -2.28 12.67
C ASP A 348 22.83 -1.11 13.64
N THR A 349 22.63 0.12 13.16
CA THR A 349 22.63 1.34 13.98
C THR A 349 21.49 1.34 15.00
N LEU A 350 20.28 0.97 14.59
CA LEU A 350 19.13 0.84 15.48
C LEU A 350 19.37 -0.22 16.57
N MET A 351 20.03 -1.33 16.24
CA MET A 351 20.33 -2.40 17.19
C MET A 351 21.41 -2.00 18.21
N GLU A 352 22.22 -0.97 17.98
CA GLU A 352 23.15 -0.43 18.98
C GLU A 352 22.46 0.40 20.07
N MET A 353 21.23 0.86 19.81
CA MET A 353 20.52 1.76 20.72
C MET A 353 20.08 1.06 22.00
N ASP A 354 20.00 1.83 23.07
CA ASP A 354 19.51 1.35 24.37
C ASP A 354 17.98 1.54 24.46
N PHE A 355 17.24 0.48 24.14
CA PHE A 355 15.77 0.46 24.19
C PHE A 355 15.19 0.55 25.62
N SER A 356 16.03 0.60 26.66
CA SER A 356 15.58 0.85 28.03
C SER A 356 15.48 2.34 28.39
N LYS A 357 15.97 3.24 27.54
CA LYS A 357 15.92 4.70 27.75
C LYS A 357 14.55 5.30 27.36
N PRO A 358 14.15 6.42 27.98
CA PRO A 358 12.87 7.06 27.71
C PRO A 358 12.77 7.61 26.28
N THR A 359 11.60 7.44 25.67
CA THR A 359 11.17 8.12 24.44
C THR A 359 10.68 9.55 24.75
N PRO A 360 10.97 10.55 23.90
CA PRO A 360 11.58 10.45 22.58
C PRO A 360 13.11 10.31 22.61
N LEU A 361 13.66 9.77 21.52
CA LEU A 361 15.10 9.61 21.31
C LEU A 361 15.82 10.97 21.37
N PRO A 362 17.03 11.05 21.93
CA PRO A 362 17.88 12.23 21.82
C PRO A 362 18.12 12.61 20.35
N GLU A 363 18.17 13.91 20.05
CA GLU A 363 18.33 14.44 18.69
C GLU A 363 19.54 13.85 17.96
N ALA A 364 20.69 13.77 18.63
CA ALA A 364 21.91 13.19 18.06
C ALA A 364 21.76 11.70 17.69
N GLU A 365 20.97 10.93 18.45
CA GLU A 365 20.67 9.53 18.10
C GLU A 365 19.72 9.46 16.91
N GLY A 366 18.75 10.37 16.82
CA GLY A 366 17.85 10.52 15.68
C GLY A 366 18.60 10.89 14.39
N GLU A 367 19.54 11.82 14.46
CA GLU A 367 20.38 12.23 13.33
C GLU A 367 21.28 11.06 12.85
N ARG A 368 21.89 10.35 13.81
CA ARG A 368 22.69 9.14 13.53
C ARG A 368 21.88 8.07 12.80
N LEU A 369 20.65 7.81 13.24
CA LEU A 369 19.74 6.88 12.57
C LEU A 369 19.35 7.35 11.17
N GLY A 370 19.06 8.64 11.00
CA GLY A 370 18.72 9.22 9.69
C GLY A 370 19.86 9.04 8.68
N LYS A 371 21.10 9.31 9.10
CA LYS A 371 22.31 9.14 8.27
C LYS A 371 22.61 7.67 7.94
N ALA A 372 22.17 6.74 8.78
CA ALA A 372 22.44 5.32 8.57
C ALA A 372 21.78 4.72 7.32
N PHE A 373 20.71 5.34 6.80
CA PHE A 373 20.09 4.95 5.53
C PHE A 373 20.89 5.39 4.31
N LEU A 374 21.75 6.40 4.43
CA LEU A 374 22.45 7.01 3.31
C LEU A 374 23.81 6.33 3.11
N ASP A 375 24.10 5.92 1.88
CA ASP A 375 25.43 5.45 1.55
C ASP A 375 26.38 6.63 1.36
N ASP A 376 27.49 6.63 2.11
CA ASP A 376 28.42 7.77 2.24
C ASP A 376 27.75 9.14 2.45
N GLY A 377 26.58 9.17 3.10
CA GLY A 377 25.82 10.41 3.36
C GLY A 377 25.09 11.01 2.15
N GLN A 378 25.12 10.33 1.00
CA GLN A 378 24.49 10.79 -0.24
C GLN A 378 23.06 10.24 -0.37
N LEU A 379 22.18 11.06 -0.91
CA LEU A 379 20.83 10.68 -1.34
C LEU A 379 20.79 10.62 -2.87
N THR A 380 20.40 9.47 -3.41
CA THR A 380 20.12 9.30 -4.84
C THR A 380 18.61 9.29 -5.06
N ILE A 381 18.12 10.22 -5.87
CA ILE A 381 16.74 10.24 -6.37
C ILE A 381 16.80 10.07 -7.88
N ASP A 382 16.08 9.12 -8.43
CA ASP A 382 15.97 8.96 -9.87
C ASP A 382 14.53 9.13 -10.35
N PHE A 383 14.42 9.41 -11.63
CA PHE A 383 13.18 9.61 -12.35
C PHE A 383 13.26 8.69 -13.56
N PRO A 384 12.92 7.40 -13.44
CA PRO A 384 13.09 6.45 -14.54
C PRO A 384 12.31 6.89 -15.78
N ARG A 385 11.13 7.48 -15.55
CA ARG A 385 10.27 7.97 -16.61
C ARG A 385 9.34 9.08 -16.12
N VAL A 386 9.35 10.21 -16.81
CA VAL A 386 8.36 11.28 -16.70
C VAL A 386 7.87 11.59 -18.10
N ALA A 387 6.61 11.31 -18.40
CA ALA A 387 6.09 11.44 -19.75
C ALA A 387 4.77 12.20 -19.76
N ALA A 388 4.55 12.96 -20.84
CA ALA A 388 3.28 13.61 -21.10
C ALA A 388 3.02 13.59 -22.62
N LYS A 389 1.78 13.26 -22.98
CA LYS A 389 1.37 13.17 -24.38
C LYS A 389 0.00 13.82 -24.60
N SER A 390 -0.12 14.57 -25.69
CA SER A 390 -1.38 15.06 -26.24
C SER A 390 -1.34 15.04 -27.78
N ALA A 391 -2.38 15.56 -28.43
CA ALA A 391 -2.34 15.81 -29.88
C ALA A 391 -1.24 16.80 -30.33
N LEU A 392 -0.73 17.64 -29.42
CA LEU A 392 0.25 18.69 -29.72
C LEU A 392 1.70 18.31 -29.39
N TYR A 393 1.91 17.39 -28.44
CA TYR A 393 3.23 17.04 -27.95
C TYR A 393 3.32 15.58 -27.49
N ASP A 394 4.54 15.05 -27.52
CA ASP A 394 4.90 13.76 -26.94
C ASP A 394 6.30 13.93 -26.36
N ILE A 395 6.38 14.02 -25.03
CA ILE A 395 7.60 14.35 -24.29
C ILE A 395 7.84 13.26 -23.26
N GLU A 396 9.08 12.82 -23.16
CA GLU A 396 9.57 11.86 -22.18
C GLU A 396 10.88 12.36 -21.59
N ALA A 397 11.03 12.29 -20.29
CA ALA A 397 12.26 12.59 -19.58
C ALA A 397 12.62 11.42 -18.66
N SER A 398 13.92 11.20 -18.50
CA SER A 398 14.47 10.28 -17.49
C SER A 398 15.72 10.90 -16.90
N GLY A 399 16.05 10.57 -15.66
CA GLY A 399 17.26 11.12 -15.05
C GLY A 399 17.50 10.68 -13.62
N LYS A 400 18.53 11.25 -13.01
CA LYS A 400 18.88 11.07 -11.61
C LYS A 400 19.49 12.34 -11.02
N VAL A 401 19.26 12.54 -9.74
CA VAL A 401 19.85 13.54 -8.88
C VAL A 401 20.59 12.82 -7.76
N LYS A 402 21.84 13.22 -7.51
CA LYS A 402 22.63 12.74 -6.39
C LYS A 402 23.17 13.93 -5.61
N GLY A 403 23.02 13.95 -4.29
CA GLY A 403 23.53 15.04 -3.48
C GLY A 403 23.53 14.72 -1.99
N TYR A 404 23.99 15.67 -1.19
CA TYR A 404 24.04 15.55 0.26
C TYR A 404 22.90 16.36 0.88
N PRO A 405 22.02 15.76 1.71
CA PRO A 405 20.89 16.48 2.30
C PRO A 405 21.27 17.74 3.09
N GLU A 406 22.46 17.75 3.68
CA GLU A 406 23.00 18.87 4.48
C GLU A 406 23.70 19.93 3.62
N GLU A 407 24.08 19.61 2.38
CA GLU A 407 24.82 20.49 1.48
C GLU A 407 24.02 20.78 0.20
N LYS A 408 23.06 21.71 0.30
CA LYS A 408 22.11 22.01 -0.78
C LYS A 408 22.74 22.46 -2.11
N GLU A 409 23.97 22.96 -2.06
CA GLU A 409 24.71 23.42 -3.24
C GLU A 409 25.49 22.29 -3.92
N HIS A 410 25.69 21.16 -3.23
CA HIS A 410 26.49 20.04 -3.71
C HIS A 410 25.61 18.91 -4.21
N TYR A 411 25.22 19.00 -5.48
CA TYR A 411 24.47 17.97 -6.17
C TYR A 411 24.88 17.80 -7.63
N THR A 412 24.62 16.61 -8.16
CA THR A 412 24.72 16.28 -9.57
C THR A 412 23.33 15.95 -10.11
N LEU A 413 22.99 16.50 -11.27
CA LEU A 413 21.79 16.17 -12.05
C LEU A 413 22.24 15.60 -13.39
N GLU A 414 21.69 14.45 -13.77
CA GLU A 414 21.84 13.87 -15.10
C GLU A 414 20.45 13.53 -15.64
N THR A 415 20.03 14.18 -16.72
CA THR A 415 18.69 14.02 -17.31
C THR A 415 18.78 13.88 -18.82
N SER A 416 17.96 13.02 -19.42
CA SER A 416 17.72 12.95 -20.86
C SER A 416 16.26 13.30 -21.12
N ILE A 417 16.02 14.28 -22.00
CA ILE A 417 14.69 14.66 -22.47
C ILE A 417 14.58 14.26 -23.95
N LEU A 418 13.49 13.60 -24.30
CA LEU A 418 13.11 13.20 -25.65
C LEU A 418 11.76 13.84 -26.00
N ALA A 419 11.64 14.41 -27.20
CA ALA A 419 10.37 14.98 -27.65
C ALA A 419 10.09 14.69 -29.13
N ARG A 420 8.82 14.47 -29.47
CA ARG A 420 8.27 14.50 -30.83
C ARG A 420 7.38 15.73 -30.99
N ASP A 421 7.07 16.06 -32.25
CA ASP A 421 6.08 17.08 -32.61
C ASP A 421 6.34 18.50 -32.05
N VAL A 422 7.60 18.82 -31.67
CA VAL A 422 7.97 20.13 -31.13
C VAL A 422 7.61 21.28 -32.07
N ASP A 423 7.68 21.06 -33.39
CA ASP A 423 7.24 22.04 -34.40
C ASP A 423 5.74 22.32 -34.34
N ARG A 424 4.91 21.30 -34.12
CA ARG A 424 3.46 21.46 -33.97
C ARG A 424 3.15 22.29 -32.73
N LEU A 425 3.85 22.02 -31.63
CA LEU A 425 3.68 22.78 -30.39
C LEU A 425 4.18 24.24 -30.54
N ILE A 426 5.28 24.50 -31.25
CA ILE A 426 5.73 25.87 -31.58
C ILE A 426 4.67 26.61 -32.40
N GLN A 427 4.14 25.99 -33.45
CA GLN A 427 3.09 26.59 -34.30
C GLN A 427 1.82 26.90 -33.52
N TYR A 428 1.46 26.02 -32.58
CA TYR A 428 0.35 26.25 -31.68
C TYR A 428 0.55 27.52 -30.85
N PHE A 429 1.69 27.67 -30.18
CA PHE A 429 1.97 28.87 -29.37
C PHE A 429 2.08 30.14 -30.20
N GLN A 430 2.65 30.09 -31.41
CA GLN A 430 2.68 31.22 -32.34
C GLN A 430 1.26 31.67 -32.75
N THR A 431 0.35 30.71 -32.92
CA THR A 431 -1.06 31.01 -33.24
C THR A 431 -1.79 31.56 -32.02
N ALA A 432 -1.60 30.92 -30.86
CA ALA A 432 -2.17 31.32 -29.58
C ALA A 432 -1.71 32.74 -29.17
N ALA A 433 -0.51 33.14 -29.58
CA ALA A 433 0.05 34.47 -29.33
C ALA A 433 -0.77 35.63 -29.91
N LYS A 434 -1.64 35.37 -30.89
CA LYS A 434 -2.59 36.35 -31.42
C LYS A 434 -3.68 36.71 -30.41
N SER A 435 -4.00 35.79 -29.49
CA SER A 435 -5.00 35.96 -28.43
C SER A 435 -4.36 36.29 -27.10
N ASP A 436 -3.18 35.74 -26.81
CA ASP A 436 -2.41 36.04 -25.59
C ASP A 436 -0.93 36.29 -25.94
N PRO A 437 -0.47 37.56 -25.97
CA PRO A 437 0.89 37.91 -26.34
C PRO A 437 2.00 37.24 -25.52
N GLN A 438 1.71 36.72 -24.32
CA GLN A 438 2.71 36.00 -23.51
C GLN A 438 3.22 34.73 -24.20
N PHE A 439 2.41 34.11 -25.07
CA PHE A 439 2.84 32.93 -25.83
C PHE A 439 3.92 33.21 -26.88
N ASN A 440 4.18 34.48 -27.22
CA ASN A 440 5.34 34.81 -28.06
C ASN A 440 6.65 34.39 -27.37
N GLN A 441 6.78 34.64 -26.07
CA GLN A 441 7.98 34.29 -25.30
C GLN A 441 8.14 32.77 -25.23
N VAL A 442 7.05 32.04 -25.01
CA VAL A 442 7.05 30.56 -25.00
C VAL A 442 7.49 30.01 -26.35
N SER A 443 6.92 30.50 -27.45
CA SER A 443 7.29 30.04 -28.80
C SER A 443 8.77 30.32 -29.12
N PHE A 444 9.30 31.48 -28.71
CA PHE A 444 10.70 31.83 -28.90
C PHE A 444 11.64 30.94 -28.09
N ALA A 445 11.32 30.71 -26.80
CA ALA A 445 12.07 29.80 -25.95
C ALA A 445 12.12 28.38 -26.53
N MET A 446 10.99 27.88 -27.04
CA MET A 446 10.93 26.57 -27.69
C MET A 446 11.76 26.49 -28.98
N MET A 447 11.78 27.54 -29.80
CA MET A 447 12.64 27.57 -30.99
C MET A 447 14.12 27.53 -30.63
N MET A 448 14.53 28.26 -29.57
CA MET A 448 15.91 28.18 -29.05
C MET A 448 16.23 26.78 -28.51
N ALA A 449 15.32 26.19 -27.73
CA ALA A 449 15.48 24.83 -27.20
C ALA A 449 15.63 23.80 -28.32
N LYS A 450 14.80 23.88 -29.37
CA LYS A 450 14.92 23.06 -30.58
C LYS A 450 16.29 23.19 -31.23
N GLY A 451 16.85 24.40 -31.30
CA GLY A 451 18.19 24.64 -31.85
C GLY A 451 19.33 23.98 -31.07
N MET A 452 19.13 23.67 -29.79
CA MET A 452 20.12 22.99 -28.94
C MET A 452 19.99 21.45 -28.94
N ALA A 453 18.93 20.91 -29.57
CA ALA A 453 18.64 19.48 -29.55
C ALA A 453 19.55 18.67 -30.49
N LYS A 454 19.77 17.40 -30.16
CA LYS A 454 20.21 16.39 -31.13
C LYS A 454 18.98 15.76 -31.77
N THR A 455 19.05 15.44 -33.07
CA THR A 455 18.00 14.67 -33.74
C THR A 455 18.35 13.19 -33.76
N GLU A 456 17.49 12.36 -33.20
CA GLU A 456 17.61 10.91 -33.19
C GLU A 456 17.22 10.30 -34.54
N PRO A 457 17.65 9.07 -34.87
CA PRO A 457 17.33 8.41 -36.14
C PRO A 457 15.83 8.27 -36.42
N ASP A 458 15.00 8.23 -35.38
CA ASP A 458 13.54 8.14 -35.48
C ASP A 458 12.84 9.50 -35.51
N GLY A 459 13.61 10.59 -35.66
CA GLY A 459 13.13 11.96 -35.78
C GLY A 459 12.84 12.66 -34.45
N ARG A 460 13.06 12.01 -33.30
CA ARG A 460 12.94 12.66 -31.98
C ARG A 460 14.03 13.69 -31.76
N LEU A 461 13.69 14.74 -31.01
CA LEU A 461 14.66 15.68 -30.47
C LEU A 461 15.11 15.21 -29.09
N ARG A 462 16.42 15.25 -28.83
CA ARG A 462 17.04 14.85 -27.57
C ARG A 462 17.86 15.98 -26.94
N TRP A 463 17.74 16.12 -25.63
CA TRP A 463 18.60 16.95 -24.78
C TRP A 463 19.16 16.11 -23.64
N ASP A 464 20.48 15.90 -23.64
CA ASP A 464 21.18 15.36 -22.48
C ASP A 464 21.60 16.53 -21.58
N ILE A 465 20.96 16.71 -20.44
CA ILE A 465 21.21 17.79 -19.48
C ILE A 465 22.09 17.26 -18.35
N LYS A 466 23.16 17.97 -18.05
CA LYS A 466 24.02 17.68 -16.89
C LYS A 466 24.27 18.92 -16.06
N PHE A 467 24.12 18.79 -14.74
CA PHE A 467 24.55 19.79 -13.76
C PHE A 467 25.55 19.11 -12.82
N GLU A 468 26.79 19.59 -12.76
CA GLU A 468 27.84 19.00 -11.89
C GLU A 468 28.18 19.95 -10.74
N ASP A 469 28.22 19.39 -9.52
CA ASP A 469 28.60 20.07 -8.27
C ASP A 469 27.93 21.44 -8.07
N GLY A 470 26.66 21.55 -8.46
CA GLY A 470 25.93 22.81 -8.31
C GLY A 470 26.37 23.95 -9.25
N LYS A 471 27.38 23.76 -10.11
CA LYS A 471 28.13 24.87 -10.75
C LYS A 471 28.17 24.78 -12.27
N THR A 472 28.32 23.58 -12.81
CA THR A 472 28.57 23.41 -14.25
C THR A 472 27.32 22.88 -14.93
N PHE A 473 26.67 23.71 -15.74
CA PHE A 473 25.53 23.32 -16.56
C PHE A 473 25.96 23.02 -18.00
N SER A 474 25.54 21.88 -18.53
CA SER A 474 25.76 21.53 -19.93
C SER A 474 24.53 20.88 -20.55
N VAL A 475 24.39 21.10 -21.85
CA VAL A 475 23.37 20.47 -22.70
C VAL A 475 24.09 19.77 -23.84
N ASN A 476 23.84 18.48 -24.03
CA ASN A 476 24.44 17.67 -25.07
C ASN A 476 25.98 17.65 -25.03
N GLY A 477 26.57 17.86 -23.85
CA GLY A 477 28.01 17.98 -23.61
C GLY A 477 28.61 19.37 -23.89
N GLN A 478 27.78 20.34 -24.28
CA GLN A 478 28.20 21.74 -24.48
C GLN A 478 27.90 22.54 -23.20
N PRO A 479 28.91 23.18 -22.58
CA PRO A 479 28.69 24.08 -21.46
C PRO A 479 27.79 25.24 -21.87
N ILE A 480 26.80 25.56 -21.04
CA ILE A 480 25.95 26.74 -21.22
C ILE A 480 26.37 27.74 -20.13
N GLN A 481 26.87 28.90 -20.56
CA GLN A 481 27.32 29.99 -19.66
C GLN A 481 26.17 30.91 -19.25
#